data_AF-X5ZIT1-F1
#
_entry.id   AF-X5ZIT1-F1
#
_cell.length_a   1.000
_cell.length_b   1.000
_cell.length_c   1.000
_cell.angle_alpha   90.00
_cell.angle_beta   90.00
_cell.angle_gamma   90.00
#
_symmetry.space_group_name_H-M   'P 1'
#
loop_
_entity.id
_entity.type
_entity.pdbx_description
1 polymer ?
#
loop_
_entity_poly.entity_id
_entity_poly.type
_entity_poly.pdbx_seq_one_letter_code
_entity_poly.pdbx_strand_id
1 'polypeptide(L)'
;MKTFAWTLVFVLLAIGGAIAQTTPEPAILAYTPPMHFVVVRNSTPGCEPTCPEWISAEGHIVAGTPALLKALLKKLGPANCLWR
;
A
#
# COMPACT_ATOMS: atom_id res chain seq x y z
N MET A 1 10.12 51.33 4.75
CA MET A 1 8.90 50.59 4.33
C MET A 1 9.17 49.21 3.71
N LYS A 2 10.33 48.94 3.07
CA LYS A 2 10.59 47.64 2.39
C LYS A 2 11.16 46.53 3.29
N THR A 3 11.74 46.88 4.43
CA THR A 3 12.35 45.96 5.41
C THR A 3 11.34 45.30 6.37
N PHE A 4 10.18 45.94 6.60
CA PHE A 4 9.10 45.42 7.43
C PHE A 4 8.32 44.28 6.75
N ALA A 5 8.24 44.32 5.42
CA ALA A 5 7.59 43.25 4.64
C ALA A 5 8.38 41.94 4.70
N TRP A 6 9.72 42.02 4.75
CA TRP A 6 10.56 40.84 4.76
C TRP A 6 10.63 40.16 6.12
N THR A 7 10.63 40.95 7.20
CA THR A 7 10.58 40.42 8.56
C THR A 7 9.27 39.68 8.84
N LEU A 8 8.13 40.17 8.33
CA LEU A 8 6.84 39.49 8.42
C LEU A 8 6.80 38.14 7.70
N VAL A 9 7.43 38.04 6.52
CA VAL A 9 7.52 36.78 5.75
C VAL A 9 8.38 35.75 6.50
N PHE A 10 9.51 36.16 7.07
CA PHE A 10 10.37 35.27 7.86
C PHE A 10 9.70 34.74 9.12
N VAL A 11 8.88 35.57 9.78
CA VAL A 11 8.12 35.16 10.98
C VAL A 11 7.03 34.14 10.63
N LEU A 12 6.29 34.35 9.53
CA LEU A 12 5.24 33.41 9.07
C LEU A 12 5.80 32.04 8.66
N LEU A 13 7.03 31.98 8.12
CA LEU A 13 7.68 30.72 7.75
C LEU A 13 8.04 29.84 8.97
N ALA A 14 8.24 30.45 10.14
CA ALA A 14 8.68 29.75 11.35
C ALA A 14 7.54 29.12 12.18
N ILE A 15 6.27 29.50 11.92
CA ILE A 15 5.10 29.03 12.69
C ILE A 15 4.46 27.76 12.11
N GLY A 16 5.03 27.18 11.05
CA GLY A 16 4.55 25.92 10.43
C GLY A 16 4.83 24.65 11.25
N GLY A 17 4.92 24.76 12.59
CA GLY A 17 5.30 23.68 13.49
C GLY A 17 4.12 22.80 13.92
N ALA A 18 4.06 21.60 13.32
CA ALA A 18 3.51 20.34 13.83
C ALA A 18 2.18 20.39 14.62
N ILE A 19 1.07 20.29 13.89
CA ILE A 19 -0.19 19.78 14.45
C ILE A 19 -0.03 18.26 14.54
N ALA A 20 0.39 17.74 15.70
CA ALA A 20 0.39 16.31 15.97
C ALA A 20 -1.06 15.83 16.09
N GLN A 21 -1.61 15.33 14.99
CA GLN A 21 -2.91 14.69 14.97
C GLN A 21 -2.77 13.35 15.70
N THR A 22 -3.26 13.28 16.93
CA THR A 22 -3.55 12.00 17.58
C THR A 22 -4.74 11.42 16.83
N THR A 23 -4.49 10.72 15.71
CA THR A 23 -5.50 9.96 15.00
C THR A 23 -5.97 8.86 15.95
N PRO A 24 -7.22 8.88 16.45
CA PRO A 24 -7.75 7.73 17.15
C PRO A 24 -7.73 6.55 16.17
N GLU A 25 -7.05 5.48 16.54
CA GLU A 25 -6.96 4.27 15.74
C GLU A 25 -8.38 3.82 15.36
N PRO A 26 -8.73 3.76 14.06
CA PRO A 26 -10.09 3.49 13.66
C PRO A 26 -10.43 2.04 14.05
N ALA A 27 -11.47 1.86 14.86
CA ALA A 27 -12.00 0.57 15.31
C ALA A 27 -12.36 -0.41 14.16
N ILE A 28 -12.30 0.05 12.92
CA ILE A 28 -12.46 -0.73 11.68
C ILE A 28 -11.33 -1.77 11.51
N LEU A 29 -10.13 -1.51 12.06
CA LEU A 29 -9.02 -2.48 12.05
C LEU A 29 -9.32 -3.73 12.87
N ALA A 30 -10.15 -3.64 13.90
CA ALA A 30 -10.44 -4.77 14.80
C ALA A 30 -11.29 -5.87 14.15
N TYR A 31 -12.06 -5.56 13.08
CA TYR A 31 -12.93 -6.52 12.41
C TYR A 31 -12.37 -7.04 11.07
N THR A 32 -11.34 -6.38 10.52
CA THR A 32 -10.76 -6.81 9.25
C THR A 32 -9.80 -7.98 9.50
N PRO A 33 -9.90 -9.12 8.80
CA PRO A 33 -8.91 -10.19 8.92
C PRO A 33 -7.52 -9.74 8.44
N PRO A 34 -6.43 -10.36 8.92
CA PRO A 34 -5.08 -10.06 8.46
C PRO A 34 -4.95 -10.33 6.96
N MET A 35 -4.06 -9.58 6.30
CA MET A 35 -3.89 -9.68 4.85
C MET A 35 -3.53 -11.10 4.39
N HIS A 36 -4.25 -11.59 3.40
CA HIS A 36 -3.99 -12.85 2.72
C HIS A 36 -3.92 -12.64 1.21
N PHE A 37 -3.23 -13.55 0.52
CA PHE A 37 -2.98 -13.47 -0.92
C PHE A 37 -3.64 -14.66 -1.63
N VAL A 38 -4.37 -14.37 -2.70
CA VAL A 38 -5.04 -15.37 -3.54
C VAL A 38 -4.55 -15.21 -4.96
N VAL A 39 -4.24 -16.33 -5.61
CA VAL A 39 -3.81 -16.33 -7.02
C VAL A 39 -5.03 -16.71 -7.85
N VAL A 40 -5.48 -15.76 -8.66
CA VAL A 40 -6.64 -15.94 -9.51
C VAL A 40 -6.16 -16.23 -10.92
N ARG A 41 -6.65 -17.32 -11.50
CA ARG A 41 -6.43 -17.67 -12.90
C ARG A 41 -7.73 -17.55 -13.66
N ASN A 42 -7.69 -16.88 -14.81
CA ASN A 42 -8.81 -16.91 -15.72
C ASN A 42 -9.01 -18.34 -16.26
N SER A 43 -10.23 -18.88 -16.12
CA SER A 43 -10.57 -20.28 -16.45
C SER A 43 -11.40 -20.41 -17.74
N THR A 44 -11.34 -19.42 -18.63
CA THR A 44 -12.01 -19.49 -19.94
C THR A 44 -11.51 -20.67 -20.78
N PRO A 45 -12.39 -21.49 -21.36
CA PRO A 45 -11.99 -22.57 -22.26
C PRO A 45 -11.16 -22.04 -23.45
N GLY A 46 -9.99 -22.62 -23.71
CA GLY A 46 -9.11 -22.23 -24.84
C GLY A 46 -8.08 -21.13 -24.54
N CYS A 47 -7.91 -20.78 -23.26
CA CYS A 47 -7.00 -19.71 -22.81
C CYS A 47 -5.56 -20.21 -22.51
N GLU A 48 -5.34 -21.53 -22.44
CA GLU A 48 -4.00 -22.14 -22.43
C GLU A 48 -3.27 -21.82 -23.74
N PRO A 49 -1.98 -21.37 -23.73
CA PRO A 49 -0.96 -21.58 -22.69
C PRO A 49 -0.66 -20.38 -21.79
N THR A 50 -1.28 -19.22 -22.00
CA THR A 50 -0.95 -17.95 -21.31
C THR A 50 -2.20 -17.33 -20.72
N CYS A 51 -2.87 -18.06 -19.84
CA CYS A 51 -4.01 -17.49 -19.15
C CYS A 51 -3.58 -16.35 -18.22
N PRO A 52 -4.31 -15.23 -18.23
CA PRO A 52 -4.03 -14.14 -17.31
C PRO A 52 -4.22 -14.64 -15.88
N GLU A 53 -3.16 -14.47 -15.10
CA GLU A 53 -3.07 -14.77 -13.68
C GLU A 53 -2.80 -13.45 -12.95
N TRP A 54 -3.47 -13.21 -11.83
CA TRP A 54 -3.18 -12.08 -10.96
C TRP A 54 -3.24 -12.48 -9.49
N ILE A 55 -2.57 -11.70 -8.65
CA ILE A 55 -2.59 -11.87 -7.20
C ILE A 55 -3.59 -10.85 -6.63
N SER A 56 -4.64 -11.33 -5.98
CA SER A 56 -5.53 -10.51 -5.14
C SER A 56 -5.00 -10.51 -3.70
N ALA A 57 -4.94 -9.32 -3.11
CA ALA A 57 -4.50 -9.11 -1.73
C ALA A 57 -5.68 -8.52 -0.94
N GLU A 58 -6.19 -9.29 0.02
CA GLU A 58 -7.41 -8.96 0.76
C GLU A 58 -7.11 -8.91 2.26
N GLY A 59 -7.74 -7.98 2.98
CA GLY A 59 -7.55 -7.79 4.43
C GLY A 59 -6.57 -6.66 4.78
N HIS A 60 -6.30 -6.48 6.08
CA HIS A 60 -5.49 -5.37 6.57
C HIS A 60 -3.99 -5.70 6.58
N ILE A 61 -3.16 -4.72 6.23
CA ILE A 61 -1.70 -4.87 6.23
C ILE A 61 -1.21 -4.98 7.68
N VAL A 62 -0.47 -6.05 7.97
CA VAL A 62 0.22 -6.27 9.24
C VAL A 62 1.73 -6.35 9.03
N ALA A 63 2.51 -6.25 10.10
CA ALA A 63 3.96 -6.30 10.04
C ALA A 63 4.52 -7.55 9.31
N GLY A 64 3.80 -8.68 9.36
CA GLY A 64 4.18 -9.94 8.68
C GLY A 64 3.81 -10.01 7.19
N THR A 65 2.98 -9.10 6.68
CA THR A 65 2.48 -9.12 5.31
C THR A 65 3.59 -9.12 4.24
N PRO A 66 4.67 -8.30 4.34
CA PRO A 66 5.74 -8.32 3.34
C PRO A 66 6.47 -9.67 3.26
N ALA A 67 6.62 -10.36 4.39
CA ALA A 67 7.25 -11.68 4.43
C ALA A 67 6.37 -12.74 3.75
N LEU A 68 5.05 -12.69 3.99
CA LEU A 68 4.07 -13.57 3.32
C LEU A 68 4.04 -13.35 1.81
N LEU A 69 4.01 -12.10 1.35
CA LEU A 69 4.06 -11.77 -0.08
C LEU A 69 5.35 -12.30 -0.71
N LYS A 70 6.49 -12.08 -0.07
CA LYS A 70 7.78 -12.59 -0.56
C LYS A 70 7.80 -14.10 -0.65
N ALA A 71 7.19 -14.80 0.30
CA ALA A 71 7.06 -16.26 0.26
C ALA A 71 6.15 -16.72 -0.88
N LEU A 72 5.03 -16.02 -1.14
CA LEU A 72 4.14 -16.30 -2.26
C LEU A 72 4.86 -16.11 -3.61
N LEU A 73 5.53 -14.98 -3.82
CA LEU A 73 6.26 -14.69 -5.05
C LEU A 73 7.37 -15.73 -5.32
N LYS A 74 8.04 -16.21 -4.27
CA LYS A 74 8.99 -17.33 -4.40
C LYS A 74 8.34 -18.63 -4.88
N LYS A 75 7.10 -18.90 -4.47
CA LYS A 75 6.35 -20.09 -4.92
C LYS A 75 5.90 -19.98 -6.37
N LEU A 76 5.51 -18.78 -6.82
CA LEU A 76 5.08 -18.52 -8.19
C LEU A 76 6.25 -18.49 -9.19
N GLY A 77 7.44 -18.15 -8.71
CA GLY A 77 8.66 -18.15 -9.52
C GLY A 77 8.72 -16.98 -10.51
N PRO A 78 9.90 -16.73 -11.12
CA PRO A 78 10.12 -15.59 -12.02
C PRO A 78 9.39 -15.69 -13.36
N ALA A 79 8.86 -16.87 -13.73
CA ALA A 79 8.26 -17.13 -15.04
C ALA A 79 6.78 -16.74 -15.15
N ASN A 80 6.07 -16.57 -14.03
CA ASN A 80 4.62 -16.32 -14.00
C ASN A 80 4.21 -14.90 -13.62
N CYS A 81 5.17 -14.05 -13.23
CA CYS A 81 4.89 -12.68 -12.78
C CYS A 81 5.33 -11.61 -13.78
N LEU A 82 5.19 -11.87 -15.08
CA LEU A 82 5.14 -10.80 -16.07
C LEU A 82 3.69 -10.29 -16.12
N TRP A 83 3.40 -9.31 -15.27
CA TRP A 83 2.19 -8.49 -15.31
C TRP A 83 2.12 -7.75 -16.65
N ARG A 84 1.63 -8.43 -17.70
CA ARG A 84 1.31 -7.86 -19.00
C ARG A 84 -0.19 -7.90 -19.25
#